data_AF-G8G0C9-F1
#
_entry.id   AF-G8G0C9-F1
#
_cell.length_a   1.000
_cell.length_b   1.000
_cell.length_c   1.000
_cell.angle_alpha   90.00
_cell.angle_beta   90.00
_cell.angle_gamma   90.00
#
_symmetry.space_group_name_H-M   'P 1'
#
loop_
_entity.id
_entity.type
_entity.pdbx_description
1 polymer ?
#
loop_
_entity_poly.entity_id
_entity_poly.type
_entity_poly.pdbx_seq_one_letter_code
_entity_poly.pdbx_strand_id
1 'polypeptide(L)' 'VTSVISCFYYIRFVKIMYFDTPKKWILYKPMDREKSLLLAITLFLISFFFLYPSPLFLVSHQMALSLCL' A
#
# COMPACT_ATOMS: atom_id res chain seq x y z
N VAL A 1 -13.26 -2.90 15.67
CA VAL A 1 -14.41 -3.24 14.78
C VAL A 1 -14.26 -2.59 13.41
N THR A 2 -13.97 -1.29 13.32
CA THR A 2 -13.77 -0.58 12.04
C THR A 2 -12.70 -1.20 11.13
N SER A 3 -11.53 -1.56 11.67
CA SER A 3 -10.44 -2.22 10.90
C SER A 3 -10.83 -3.58 10.32
N VAL A 4 -11.63 -4.36 11.06
CA VAL A 4 -12.12 -5.68 10.63
C VAL A 4 -13.10 -5.53 9.46
N ILE A 5 -14.01 -4.55 9.56
CA ILE A 5 -14.95 -4.23 8.47
C ILE A 5 -14.17 -3.82 7.22
N SER A 6 -13.16 -2.95 7.35
CA SER A 6 -12.29 -2.57 6.24
C SER A 6 -11.60 -3.78 5.61
N CYS A 7 -10.97 -4.65 6.43
CA CYS A 7 -10.29 -5.85 5.95
C CYS A 7 -11.23 -6.76 5.13
N PHE A 8 -12.45 -7.00 5.62
CA PHE A 8 -13.46 -7.78 4.91
C PHE A 8 -13.79 -7.19 3.53
N TYR A 9 -14.02 -5.87 3.45
CA TYR A 9 -14.33 -5.22 2.18
C TYR A 9 -13.15 -5.20 1.20
N TYR A 10 -11.92 -4.96 1.68
CA TYR A 10 -10.73 -4.97 0.81
C TYR A 10 -10.43 -6.36 0.26
N ILE A 11 -10.51 -7.42 1.08
CA ILE A 11 -10.31 -8.80 0.59
C ILE A 11 -11.39 -9.17 -0.43
N ARG A 12 -12.66 -8.83 -0.16
CA ARG A 12 -13.76 -9.07 -1.09
C ARG A 12 -13.57 -8.32 -2.41
N PHE A 13 -13.09 -7.08 -2.34
CA PHE A 13 -12.81 -6.27 -3.53
C PHE A 13 -11.73 -6.91 -4.41
N VAL A 14 -10.59 -7.32 -3.81
CA VAL A 14 -9.53 -8.03 -4.54
C VAL A 14 -10.06 -9.31 -5.17
N LYS A 15 -10.91 -10.07 -4.46
CA LYS A 15 -11.53 -11.28 -5.00
C LYS A 15 -12.36 -10.99 -6.25
N ILE A 16 -13.22 -9.96 -6.20
CA ILE A 16 -14.06 -9.58 -7.35
C ILE A 16 -13.19 -9.13 -8.53
N MET A 17 -12.13 -8.38 -8.28
CA MET A 17 -11.27 -7.84 -9.34
C MET A 17 -10.53 -8.92 -10.15
N TYR A 18 -10.07 -9.98 -9.49
CA TYR A 18 -9.23 -11.01 -10.13
C TYR A 18 -9.97 -12.31 -10.48
N PHE A 19 -11.01 -12.69 -9.74
CA PHE A 19 -11.69 -13.98 -9.92
C PHE A 19 -13.07 -13.89 -10.55
N ASP A 20 -13.66 -12.70 -10.64
CA ASP A 20 -14.96 -12.51 -11.30
C ASP A 20 -14.76 -12.21 -12.79
N THR A 21 -15.73 -12.62 -13.62
CA THR A 21 -15.69 -12.37 -15.06
C THR A 21 -15.95 -10.89 -15.37
N PRO A 22 -15.08 -10.21 -16.12
CA PRO A 22 -15.27 -8.81 -16.44
C PRO A 22 -16.47 -8.64 -17.39
N LYS A 23 -17.41 -7.77 -17.02
CA LYS A 23 -18.58 -7.46 -17.88
C LYS A 23 -18.19 -6.74 -19.19
N LYS A 24 -17.02 -6.08 -19.20
CA LYS A 24 -16.45 -5.37 -20.36
C LYS A 24 -14.93 -5.51 -20.32
N TRP A 25 -14.32 -5.84 -21.46
CA TRP A 25 -12.87 -5.88 -21.62
C TRP A 25 -12.36 -4.46 -21.83
N ILE A 26 -11.66 -3.92 -20.83
CA ILE A 26 -11.09 -2.57 -20.88
C ILE A 26 -9.61 -2.72 -21.22
N LEU A 27 -9.18 -2.09 -22.32
CA LEU A 27 -7.77 -1.95 -22.66
C LEU A 27 -7.24 -0.67 -22.04
N TYR A 28 -6.28 -0.82 -21.13
CA TYR A 28 -5.60 0.31 -20.49
C TYR A 28 -4.37 0.71 -21.30
N LYS A 29 -4.08 2.02 -21.35
CA LYS A 29 -2.82 2.53 -21.88
C LYS A 29 -1.67 2.05 -20.98
N PRO A 30 -0.50 1.67 -21.53
CA PRO A 30 0.67 1.34 -20.73
C PRO A 30 1.07 2.50 -19.82
N MET A 31 1.55 2.16 -18.62
CA MET A 31 1.96 3.13 -17.61
C MET A 31 3.28 3.80 -17.98
N ASP A 32 3.39 5.09 -17.70
CA ASP A 32 4.63 5.85 -17.90
C ASP A 32 5.77 5.33 -17.00
N ARG A 33 7.02 5.42 -17.46
CA ARG A 33 8.19 4.85 -16.77
C ARG A 33 8.36 5.38 -15.34
N GLU A 34 8.17 6.68 -15.15
CA GLU A 34 8.25 7.37 -13.86
C GLU A 34 7.23 6.84 -12.84
N LYS A 35 5.98 6.61 -13.28
CA LYS A 35 4.90 6.07 -12.44
C LYS A 35 5.16 4.62 -12.08
N SER A 36 5.70 3.83 -13.02
CA SER A 36 6.10 2.45 -12.76
C SER A 36 7.19 2.34 -11.72
N LEU A 37 8.22 3.20 -11.81
CA LEU A 37 9.32 3.23 -10.86
C LEU A 37 8.84 3.66 -9.46
N LEU A 38 7.96 4.66 -9.37
CA LEU A 38 7.35 5.08 -8.11
C LEU A 38 6.48 3.99 -7.49
N LEU A 39 5.68 3.28 -8.30
CA LEU A 39 4.86 2.16 -7.83
C LEU A 39 5.74 1.01 -7.32
N ALA A 40 6.82 0.67 -8.04
CA ALA A 40 7.74 -0.39 -7.64
C ALA A 40 8.43 -0.06 -6.31
N ILE A 41 8.92 1.16 -6.13
CA ILE A 41 9.59 1.60 -4.90
C ILE A 41 8.62 1.55 -3.71
N THR A 42 7.40 2.05 -3.89
CA THR A 42 6.40 2.08 -2.80
C THR A 42 5.94 0.68 -2.41
N LEU A 43 5.69 -0.20 -3.39
CA LEU A 43 5.36 -1.60 -3.12
C LEU A 43 6.51 -2.34 -2.42
N PHE A 44 7.74 -2.10 -2.86
CA PHE A 44 8.93 -2.67 -2.23
C PHE A 44 9.04 -2.19 -0.77
N LEU A 45 8.91 -0.88 -0.54
CA LEU A 45 8.99 -0.32 0.81
C LEU A 45 7.92 -0.93 1.74
N ILE A 46 6.66 -1.01 1.30
CA ILE A 46 5.56 -1.58 2.09
C ILE A 46 5.80 -3.08 2.38
N SER A 47 6.24 -3.83 1.38
CA SER A 47 6.45 -5.28 1.51
C SER A 47 7.66 -5.62 2.40
N PHE A 48 8.72 -4.82 2.36
CA PHE A 48 9.94 -5.04 3.15
C PHE A 48 9.92 -4.36 4.52
N PHE A 49 8.93 -3.50 4.79
CA PHE A 49 8.83 -2.75 6.04
C PHE A 49 8.84 -3.64 7.29
N PHE A 50 8.25 -4.85 7.21
CA PHE A 50 8.22 -5.77 8.35
C PHE A 50 9.60 -6.33 8.73
N LEU A 51 10.57 -6.35 7.80
CA LEU A 51 11.91 -6.89 8.06
C LEU A 51 12.79 -5.95 8.89
N TYR A 52 12.69 -4.64 8.65
CA TYR A 52 13.51 -3.65 9.34
C TYR A 52 12.77 -2.32 9.54
N PRO A 53 11.87 -2.22 10.54
CA PRO A 53 11.10 -1.01 10.79
C PRO A 53 11.84 0.04 11.63
N SER A 54 13.00 -0.31 12.21
CA SER A 54 13.83 0.51 13.10
C SER A 54 14.06 1.96 12.64
N PRO A 55 14.47 2.26 11.38
CA PRO A 55 14.81 3.62 10.98
C PRO A 55 13.58 4.55 11.01
N LEU A 56 12.41 4.02 10.65
CA LEU A 56 11.16 4.78 10.67
C LEU A 56 10.72 5.07 12.11
N PHE A 57 10.90 4.10 13.02
CA PHE A 57 10.64 4.29 14.45
C PHE A 57 11.57 5.35 15.06
N LEU A 58 12.87 5.31 14.77
CA LEU A 58 13.83 6.27 15.32
C LEU A 58 13.49 7.72 14.93
N VAL A 59 13.21 7.95 13.65
CA VAL A 59 12.81 9.28 13.15
C VAL A 59 11.50 9.73 13.81
N SER A 60 10.50 8.85 13.91
CA SER A 60 9.23 9.19 14.56
C SER A 60 9.40 9.54 16.04
N HIS A 61 10.31 8.84 16.74
CA HIS A 61 10.60 9.09 18.14
C HIS A 61 11.30 10.44 18.35
N GLN A 62 12.29 10.76 17.51
CA GLN A 62 12.95 12.08 17.53
C GLN A 62 11.96 13.21 17.25
N MET A 63 11.08 13.04 16.25
CA MET A 63 10.04 14.03 15.96
C MET A 63 9.08 14.21 17.14
N ALA A 64 8.63 13.12 17.77
CA ALA A 64 7.76 13.18 18.93
C ALA A 64 8.42 13.91 20.12
N LEU A 65 9.71 13.64 20.39
CA LEU A 65 10.47 14.35 21.43
C LEU A 65 10.59 15.84 21.14
N SER A 66 10.88 16.22 19.88
CA SER A 66 11.00 17.64 19.49
C SER A 66 9.69 18.42 19.54
N LEU A 67 8.53 17.74 19.54
CA LEU A 67 7.22 18.38 19.68
C LEU A 67 6.79 18.53 21.13
N CYS A 68 7.32 17.70 22.04
CA CYS A 68 6.92 17.67 23.45
C CYS A 68 7.84 18.53 24.35
N LEU A 69 9.09 18.76 23.92
CA LEU A 69 10.06 19.67 24.54
C LEU A 69 10.00 21.04 23.86
#